data_AF-A0A0C9SYP5-F1
#
_entry.id   AF-A0A0C9SYP5-F1
#
_cell.length_a   1.000
_cell.length_b   1.000
_cell.length_c   1.000
_cell.angle_alpha   90.00
_cell.angle_beta   90.00
_cell.angle_gamma   90.00
#
_symmetry.space_group_name_H-M   'P 1'
#
loop_
_entity.id
_entity.type
_entity.pdbx_description
1 polymer ?
#
loop_
_entity_poly.entity_id
_entity_poly.type
_entity_poly.pdbx_seq_one_letter_code
_entity_poly.pdbx_strand_id
1 'polypeptide(L)'
;MSFTTTARMSRSRYAVAIAGATSPFGQTLAETFLSPKSYGAFFSQVICLVEEGPEDEAAASALKYVDRGARVEGVAYTAAGRVSLKSALNGVDAVVNALPHQDSSLGSKSDILFEAALDAGVTVYFAGDFADSHPSAGQDDFDDSASTAESDTSVDSVEEFFREAASHSIPEPPPASDSDSTSSFSSDSDDDETPPAQPAARHSTRHDSRCHALLQQRGKSEKVKVVHVHTGMFLEDFESSNGYFAGPVTSRSDMARSIAELIILHGTRTTIPDEVRIAGCILGESRDERTPDENDLVNPQGSVWEWTQCGLAAEELARRQDRHIPRKSEPAGDSA
;
A
#
# COMPACT_ATOMS: atom_id res chain seq x y z
N MET A 1 13.24 -21.33 -25.64
CA MET A 1 14.05 -20.09 -25.68
C MET A 1 13.88 -19.43 -24.33
N SER A 2 14.92 -19.41 -23.50
CA SER A 2 14.84 -18.91 -22.12
C SER A 2 14.91 -17.38 -22.14
N PHE A 3 13.90 -16.73 -21.58
CA PHE A 3 13.88 -15.28 -21.37
C PHE A 3 14.90 -14.92 -20.28
N THR A 4 16.16 -14.75 -20.68
CA THR A 4 17.17 -14.06 -19.86
C THR A 4 16.99 -12.56 -20.01
N THR A 5 15.87 -12.02 -19.51
CA THR A 5 15.65 -10.57 -19.32
C THR A 5 16.28 -10.13 -18.00
N THR A 6 17.53 -10.56 -17.75
CA THR A 6 18.31 -10.29 -16.53
C THR A 6 19.41 -9.27 -16.80
N ALA A 7 19.36 -8.57 -17.93
CA ALA A 7 20.30 -7.53 -18.28
C ALA A 7 19.83 -6.17 -17.72
N ARG A 8 20.36 -5.81 -16.54
CA ARG A 8 20.49 -4.43 -16.05
C ARG A 8 19.19 -3.62 -15.86
N MET A 9 18.28 -4.08 -15.01
CA MET A 9 17.61 -3.10 -14.15
C MET A 9 18.69 -2.51 -13.23
N SER A 10 19.26 -1.38 -13.63
CA SER A 10 20.35 -0.72 -12.90
C SER A 10 19.80 -0.25 -11.56
N ARG A 11 19.89 -1.12 -10.56
CA ARG A 11 19.76 -0.88 -9.13
C ARG A 11 18.37 -0.34 -8.75
N SER A 12 17.71 -1.08 -7.87
CA SER A 12 16.88 -0.56 -6.78
C SER A 12 16.88 0.99 -6.73
N ARG A 13 15.75 1.62 -7.05
CA ARG A 13 15.67 3.05 -7.36
C ARG A 13 15.15 3.90 -6.21
N TYR A 14 14.38 3.29 -5.33
CA TYR A 14 13.60 4.04 -4.35
C TYR A 14 14.11 3.81 -2.94
N ALA A 15 14.41 4.90 -2.24
CA ALA A 15 14.57 4.88 -0.80
C ALA A 15 13.21 5.15 -0.15
N VAL A 16 12.77 4.26 0.72
CA VAL A 16 11.48 4.37 1.40
C VAL A 16 11.68 4.34 2.91
N ALA A 17 10.96 5.20 3.64
CA ALA A 17 10.91 5.18 5.10
C ALA A 17 9.51 4.79 5.58
N ILE A 18 9.46 3.87 6.54
CA ILE A 18 8.22 3.38 7.16
C ILE A 18 8.20 3.89 8.59
N ALA A 19 7.29 4.82 8.89
CA ALA A 19 7.02 5.26 10.26
C ALA A 19 6.07 4.29 10.94
N GLY A 20 6.38 3.89 12.19
CA GLY A 20 5.62 2.84 12.86
C GLY A 20 5.94 1.44 12.33
N ALA A 21 7.17 1.18 11.90
CA ALA A 21 7.58 -0.11 11.32
C ALA A 21 7.38 -1.33 12.26
N THR A 22 7.14 -1.09 13.55
CA THR A 22 6.86 -2.13 14.55
C THR A 22 5.36 -2.36 14.78
N SER A 23 4.47 -1.51 14.24
CA SER A 23 3.02 -1.75 14.29
C SER A 23 2.65 -2.96 13.44
N PRO A 24 1.52 -3.64 13.69
CA PRO A 24 1.10 -4.80 12.89
C PRO A 24 1.12 -4.52 11.39
N PHE A 25 0.64 -3.35 10.95
CA PHE A 25 0.70 -2.95 9.55
C PHE A 25 2.11 -2.54 9.09
N GLY A 26 2.86 -1.81 9.91
CA GLY A 26 4.25 -1.44 9.62
C GLY A 26 5.17 -2.64 9.42
N GLN A 27 4.93 -3.73 10.15
CA GLN A 27 5.63 -4.99 10.00
C GLN A 27 5.33 -5.63 8.63
N THR A 28 4.06 -5.68 8.23
CA THR A 28 3.65 -6.18 6.90
C THR A 28 4.27 -5.36 5.77
N LEU A 29 4.32 -4.02 5.92
CA LEU A 29 5.00 -3.14 4.97
C LEU A 29 6.49 -3.45 4.85
N ALA A 30 7.19 -3.56 5.97
CA ALA A 30 8.62 -3.86 5.99
C ALA A 30 8.91 -5.22 5.32
N GLU A 31 8.12 -6.25 5.65
CA GLU A 31 8.28 -7.58 5.07
C GLU A 31 8.01 -7.62 3.57
N THR A 32 7.02 -6.86 3.11
CA THR A 32 6.67 -6.72 1.69
C THR A 32 7.77 -6.02 0.91
N PHE A 33 8.26 -4.87 1.40
CA PHE A 33 9.30 -4.10 0.71
C PHE A 33 10.65 -4.83 0.72
N LEU A 34 10.94 -5.59 1.77
CA LEU A 34 12.16 -6.41 1.90
C LEU A 34 12.00 -7.82 1.30
N SER A 35 10.88 -8.15 0.66
CA SER A 35 10.67 -9.47 0.05
C SER A 35 11.59 -9.62 -1.18
N PRO A 36 12.57 -10.55 -1.18
CA PRO A 36 13.50 -10.70 -2.31
C PRO A 36 12.80 -11.16 -3.60
N LYS A 37 11.69 -11.88 -3.46
CA LYS A 37 10.94 -12.45 -4.59
C LYS A 37 9.99 -11.44 -5.24
N SER A 38 9.57 -10.42 -4.51
CA SER A 38 8.50 -9.50 -4.94
C SER A 38 9.04 -8.10 -5.18
N TYR A 39 9.31 -7.34 -4.11
CA TYR A 39 9.58 -5.90 -4.22
C TYR A 39 11.00 -5.47 -3.85
N GLY A 40 11.80 -6.32 -3.21
CA GLY A 40 13.14 -5.97 -2.72
C GLY A 40 14.10 -5.49 -3.80
N ALA A 41 13.92 -5.92 -5.06
CA ALA A 41 14.73 -5.45 -6.18
C ALA A 41 14.49 -3.98 -6.57
N PHE A 42 13.34 -3.40 -6.19
CA PHE A 42 12.96 -2.03 -6.55
C PHE A 42 13.39 -0.97 -5.53
N PHE A 43 13.59 -1.36 -4.26
CA PHE A 43 13.93 -0.45 -3.17
C PHE A 43 15.42 -0.49 -2.85
N SER A 44 16.12 0.64 -3.02
CA SER A 44 17.57 0.74 -2.69
C SER A 44 17.81 0.72 -1.21
N GLN A 45 16.84 1.23 -0.46
CA GLN A 45 16.90 1.38 0.97
C GLN A 45 15.49 1.33 1.53
N VAL A 46 15.31 0.50 2.55
CA VAL A 46 14.10 0.50 3.39
C VAL A 46 14.54 0.96 4.77
N ILE A 47 14.02 2.09 5.23
CA ILE A 47 14.31 2.68 6.53
C ILE A 47 13.11 2.43 7.45
N CYS A 48 13.31 1.61 8.48
CA CYS A 48 12.32 1.39 9.53
C CYS A 48 12.52 2.44 10.62
N LEU A 49 11.60 3.40 10.71
CA LEU A 49 11.62 4.42 11.77
C LEU A 49 10.92 3.86 13.00
N VAL A 50 11.64 3.85 14.13
CA VAL A 50 11.17 3.31 15.40
C VAL A 50 11.16 4.42 16.44
N GLU A 51 10.07 4.50 17.20
CA GLU A 51 9.97 5.50 18.27
C GLU A 51 11.00 5.20 19.39
N GLU A 52 11.81 6.18 19.74
CA GLU A 52 12.70 6.11 20.90
C GLU A 52 11.86 6.10 22.18
N GLY A 53 11.87 4.97 22.88
CA GLY A 53 11.17 4.78 24.15
C GLY A 53 12.15 4.36 25.26
N PRO A 54 11.77 4.51 26.53
CA PRO A 54 12.65 4.14 27.65
C PRO A 54 12.95 2.64 27.72
N GLU A 55 12.15 1.80 27.07
CA GLU A 55 12.23 0.34 27.18
C GLU A 55 12.88 -0.34 25.97
N ASP A 56 13.30 0.38 24.91
CA ASP A 56 13.98 -0.14 23.70
C ASP A 56 13.35 -1.39 23.03
N GLU A 57 12.16 -1.87 23.46
CA GLU A 57 11.52 -3.09 22.96
C GLU A 57 11.14 -2.98 21.48
N ALA A 58 10.67 -1.80 21.08
CA ALA A 58 10.35 -1.51 19.69
C ALA A 58 11.63 -1.57 18.82
N ALA A 59 12.74 -1.03 19.31
CA ALA A 59 14.01 -1.07 18.61
C ALA A 59 14.52 -2.51 18.50
N ALA A 60 14.43 -3.30 19.57
CA ALA A 60 14.76 -4.72 19.58
C ALA A 60 13.91 -5.51 18.57
N SER A 61 12.61 -5.24 18.50
CA SER A 61 11.69 -5.87 17.55
C SER A 61 12.01 -5.55 16.10
N ALA A 62 12.52 -4.34 15.82
CA ALA A 62 12.90 -3.92 14.48
C ALA A 62 14.24 -4.51 14.00
N LEU A 63 15.09 -5.03 14.91
CA LEU A 63 16.39 -5.62 14.53
C LEU A 63 16.24 -6.80 13.56
N LYS A 64 15.11 -7.52 13.59
CA LYS A 64 14.82 -8.60 12.62
C LYS A 64 14.83 -8.13 11.16
N TYR A 65 14.60 -6.84 10.91
CA TYR A 65 14.64 -6.27 9.55
C TYR A 65 16.05 -5.91 9.09
N VAL A 66 17.00 -5.71 10.01
CA VAL A 66 18.40 -5.45 9.68
C VAL A 66 19.01 -6.64 8.94
N ASP A 67 18.72 -7.86 9.41
CA ASP A 67 19.16 -9.10 8.77
C ASP A 67 18.61 -9.27 7.35
N ARG A 68 17.49 -8.58 7.04
CA ARG A 68 16.86 -8.55 5.71
C ARG A 68 17.31 -7.35 4.85
N GLY A 69 18.26 -6.56 5.34
CA GLY A 69 18.83 -5.41 4.62
C GLY A 69 18.15 -4.06 4.89
N ALA A 70 17.25 -3.97 5.88
CA ALA A 70 16.70 -2.70 6.30
C ALA A 70 17.69 -1.89 7.14
N ARG A 71 17.52 -0.57 7.12
CA ARG A 71 18.16 0.35 8.07
C ARG A 71 17.14 0.70 9.15
N VAL A 72 17.50 0.54 10.41
CA VAL A 72 16.63 0.91 11.54
C VAL A 72 17.14 2.22 12.13
N GLU A 73 16.26 3.19 12.30
CA GLU A 73 16.58 4.51 12.87
C GLU A 73 15.64 4.80 14.04
N GLY A 74 16.24 5.06 15.21
CA GLY A 74 15.53 5.58 16.37
C GLY A 74 15.17 7.05 16.15
N VAL A 75 13.90 7.39 16.36
CA VAL A 75 13.40 8.75 16.19
C VAL A 75 12.45 9.13 17.31
N ALA A 76 12.52 10.40 17.73
CA ALA A 76 11.52 11.00 18.61
C ALA A 76 10.53 11.82 17.78
N TYR A 77 9.24 11.48 17.85
CA TYR A 77 8.16 12.24 17.21
C TYR A 77 7.77 13.47 18.03
N THR A 78 8.76 14.31 18.33
CA THR A 78 8.61 15.56 19.07
C THR A 78 9.15 16.74 18.27
N ALA A 79 8.79 17.97 18.65
CA ALA A 79 9.33 19.17 18.02
C ALA A 79 10.87 19.21 18.09
N ALA A 80 11.47 18.74 19.19
CA ALA A 80 12.92 18.62 19.35
C ALA A 80 13.53 17.51 18.48
N GLY A 81 12.82 16.38 18.35
CA GLY A 81 13.24 15.22 17.54
C GLY A 81 13.18 15.45 16.02
N ARG A 82 12.57 16.55 15.57
CA ARG A 82 12.47 16.91 14.15
C ARG A 82 13.80 16.95 13.41
N VAL A 83 14.88 17.36 14.09
CA VAL A 83 16.23 17.38 13.48
C VAL A 83 16.72 15.96 13.20
N SER A 84 16.50 15.04 14.13
CA SER A 84 16.82 13.61 13.94
C SER A 84 15.98 13.01 12.82
N LEU A 85 14.67 13.23 12.85
CA LEU A 85 13.75 12.78 11.78
C LEU A 85 14.17 13.28 10.40
N LYS A 86 14.49 14.57 10.26
CA LYS A 86 14.97 15.13 9.00
C LYS A 86 16.28 14.47 8.53
N SER A 87 17.18 14.17 9.46
CA SER A 87 18.44 13.47 9.15
C SER A 87 18.18 12.04 8.67
N ALA A 88 17.28 11.32 9.34
CA ALA A 88 16.87 9.97 8.96
C ALA A 88 16.18 9.92 7.59
N LEU A 89 15.42 10.97 7.25
CA LEU A 89 14.69 11.10 5.98
C LEU A 89 15.54 11.68 4.82
N ASN A 90 16.82 11.97 5.03
CA ASN A 90 17.67 12.53 3.99
C ASN A 90 17.90 11.52 2.85
N GLY A 91 17.50 11.90 1.64
CA GLY A 91 17.60 11.04 0.45
C GLY A 91 16.48 10.00 0.33
N VAL A 92 15.44 10.08 1.17
CA VAL A 92 14.24 9.25 1.07
C VAL A 92 13.30 9.80 0.00
N ASP A 93 12.85 8.94 -0.92
CA ASP A 93 11.89 9.28 -1.96
C ASP A 93 10.46 9.23 -1.43
N ALA A 94 10.12 8.18 -0.68
CA ALA A 94 8.77 7.95 -0.17
C ALA A 94 8.73 7.74 1.34
N VAL A 95 7.74 8.32 2.02
CA VAL A 95 7.45 8.06 3.43
C VAL A 95 6.07 7.44 3.56
N VAL A 96 5.98 6.31 4.27
CA VAL A 96 4.72 5.65 4.60
C VAL A 96 4.45 5.82 6.09
N ASN A 97 3.34 6.48 6.43
CA ASN A 97 2.94 6.67 7.82
C ASN A 97 2.08 5.50 8.31
N ALA A 98 2.69 4.50 8.97
CA ALA A 98 1.99 3.40 9.62
C ALA A 98 1.96 3.57 11.16
N LEU A 99 2.03 4.81 11.64
CA LEU A 99 1.87 5.11 13.06
C LEU A 99 0.41 4.85 13.48
N PRO A 100 0.18 4.24 14.64
CA PRO A 100 -1.17 4.09 15.17
C PRO A 100 -1.80 5.47 15.37
N HIS A 101 -3.10 5.57 15.09
CA HIS A 101 -3.85 6.81 15.30
C HIS A 101 -3.94 7.08 16.80
N GLN A 102 -3.05 7.91 17.32
CA GLN A 102 -3.13 8.41 18.69
C GLN A 102 -3.85 9.76 18.69
N ASP A 103 -4.69 9.98 19.70
CA ASP A 103 -5.71 11.01 19.78
C ASP A 103 -5.33 12.37 19.18
N SER A 104 -6.34 12.93 18.50
CA SER A 104 -6.41 14.12 17.63
C SER A 104 -5.96 15.48 18.20
N SER A 105 -5.08 15.50 19.20
CA SER A 105 -4.42 16.70 19.69
C SER A 105 -3.57 17.37 18.60
N LEU A 106 -3.52 18.70 18.61
CA LEU A 106 -2.61 19.46 17.75
C LEU A 106 -1.16 19.10 18.10
N GLY A 107 -0.37 18.75 17.09
CA GLY A 107 1.01 18.28 17.28
C GLY A 107 1.09 16.75 17.34
N SER A 108 0.24 16.05 16.59
CA SER A 108 0.31 14.60 16.50
C SER A 108 1.65 14.17 15.89
N LYS A 109 2.07 12.95 16.21
CA LYS A 109 3.30 12.36 15.67
C LYS A 109 3.32 12.41 14.14
N SER A 110 2.16 12.19 13.52
CA SER A 110 1.95 12.29 12.06
C SER A 110 2.23 13.69 11.51
N ASP A 111 1.84 14.76 12.21
CA ASP A 111 2.12 16.13 11.76
C ASP A 111 3.63 16.42 11.79
N ILE A 112 4.31 15.98 12.87
CA ILE A 112 5.75 16.17 13.04
C ILE A 112 6.53 15.38 11.98
N LEU A 113 6.10 14.15 11.70
CA LEU A 113 6.64 13.32 10.63
C LEU A 113 6.46 13.99 9.26
N PHE A 114 5.25 14.49 8.97
CA PHE A 114 4.97 15.16 7.71
C PHE A 114 5.82 16.42 7.52
N GLU A 115 5.93 17.28 8.54
CA GLU A 115 6.80 18.46 8.49
C GLU A 115 8.28 18.08 8.28
N ALA A 116 8.75 17.02 8.93
CA ALA A 116 10.11 16.52 8.74
C ALA A 116 10.33 15.98 7.31
N ALA A 117 9.36 15.26 6.75
CA ALA A 117 9.40 14.77 5.36
C ALA A 117 9.44 15.93 4.35
N LEU A 118 8.61 16.95 4.56
CA LEU A 118 8.63 18.18 3.74
C LEU A 118 9.98 18.91 3.79
N ASP A 119 10.64 18.91 4.95
CA ASP A 119 11.94 19.56 5.13
C ASP A 119 13.12 18.73 4.64
N ALA A 120 12.97 17.40 4.61
CA ALA A 120 13.94 16.48 4.02
C ALA A 120 13.85 16.42 2.48
N GLY A 121 12.74 16.87 1.89
CA GLY A 121 12.55 16.89 0.45
C GLY A 121 12.01 15.58 -0.12
N VAL A 122 11.28 14.81 0.70
CA VAL A 122 10.57 13.59 0.28
C VAL A 122 9.60 13.92 -0.86
N THR A 123 9.51 13.06 -1.87
CA THR A 123 8.67 13.31 -3.06
C THR A 123 7.25 12.79 -2.90
N VAL A 124 7.05 11.69 -2.15
CA VAL A 124 5.73 11.13 -1.85
C VAL A 124 5.55 10.85 -0.37
N TYR A 125 4.40 11.26 0.16
CA TYR A 125 3.99 10.97 1.53
C TYR A 125 2.65 10.23 1.53
N PHE A 126 2.63 9.01 2.02
CA PHE A 126 1.40 8.23 2.22
C PHE A 126 0.86 8.51 3.62
N ALA A 127 -0.30 9.17 3.67
CA ALA A 127 -0.95 9.50 4.93
C ALA A 127 -1.49 8.23 5.61
N GLY A 128 -1.29 8.15 6.93
CA GLY A 128 -1.61 6.98 7.74
C GLY A 128 -3.05 6.98 8.18
N ASP A 129 -3.92 6.38 7.38
CA ASP A 129 -5.30 6.06 7.75
C ASP A 129 -5.60 4.60 7.42
N PHE A 130 -4.70 3.72 7.87
CA PHE A 130 -4.84 2.27 7.77
C PHE A 130 -5.55 1.82 9.05
N ALA A 131 -6.87 1.76 8.98
CA ALA A 131 -7.75 1.69 10.14
C ALA A 131 -7.58 0.39 10.96
N ASP A 132 -6.65 0.39 11.92
CA ASP A 132 -6.61 -0.60 13.01
C ASP A 132 -7.46 -0.14 14.21
N SER A 133 -7.87 1.13 14.27
CA SER A 133 -8.73 1.63 15.35
C SER A 133 -10.19 1.37 15.03
N HIS A 134 -10.61 0.11 15.05
CA HIS A 134 -11.94 -0.13 15.58
C HIS A 134 -11.92 0.42 17.01
N PRO A 135 -12.82 1.35 17.39
CA PRO A 135 -12.99 1.65 18.79
C PRO A 135 -13.20 0.30 19.46
N SER A 136 -12.40 -0.02 20.48
CA SER A 136 -12.67 -1.17 21.34
C SER A 136 -14.09 -0.98 21.85
N ALA A 137 -15.07 -1.52 21.15
CA ALA A 137 -16.47 -1.45 21.53
C ALA A 137 -16.49 -2.12 22.89
N GLY A 138 -16.75 -1.33 23.94
CA GLY A 138 -16.50 -1.66 25.34
C GLY A 138 -16.46 -3.16 25.58
N GLN A 139 -15.25 -3.71 25.64
CA GLN A 139 -15.03 -5.08 26.10
C GLN A 139 -15.17 -5.00 27.62
N ASP A 140 -16.41 -4.83 28.06
CA ASP A 140 -16.82 -4.95 29.44
C ASP A 140 -16.59 -6.42 29.84
N ASP A 141 -15.47 -6.67 30.50
CA ASP A 141 -15.24 -7.74 31.47
C ASP A 141 -15.85 -9.13 31.18
N PHE A 142 -15.59 -9.73 30.01
CA PHE A 142 -15.76 -11.19 29.85
C PHE A 142 -14.40 -11.88 30.00
N ASP A 143 -14.18 -12.35 31.23
CA ASP A 143 -13.03 -13.12 31.69
C ASP A 143 -13.12 -14.55 31.11
N ASP A 144 -12.50 -14.79 29.96
CA ASP A 144 -12.39 -16.14 29.38
C ASP A 144 -10.92 -16.53 29.15
N SER A 145 -10.46 -17.40 30.04
CA SER A 145 -9.18 -18.09 29.97
C SER A 145 -9.24 -19.22 28.93
N ALA A 146 -8.64 -19.06 27.75
CA ALA A 146 -8.36 -20.18 26.86
C ALA A 146 -7.16 -19.96 25.92
N SER A 147 -6.50 -21.08 25.63
CA SER A 147 -5.17 -21.31 25.07
C SER A 147 -4.87 -20.71 23.69
N THR A 148 -3.64 -20.21 23.53
CA THR A 148 -2.95 -19.98 22.26
C THR A 148 -2.69 -21.31 21.52
N ALA A 149 -3.22 -21.43 20.30
CA ALA A 149 -2.80 -22.44 19.33
C ALA A 149 -2.08 -21.72 18.18
N GLU A 150 -0.81 -22.07 17.96
CA GLU A 150 0.01 -21.56 16.86
C GLU A 150 -0.49 -22.13 15.52
N SER A 151 -0.77 -21.26 14.55
CA SER A 151 -1.12 -21.64 13.18
C SER A 151 0.08 -21.43 12.24
N ASP A 152 0.80 -22.53 11.99
CA ASP A 152 1.82 -22.61 10.93
C ASP A 152 1.13 -22.56 9.56
N THR A 153 1.26 -21.44 8.86
CA THR A 153 0.89 -21.32 7.44
C THR A 153 2.17 -21.29 6.61
N SER A 154 2.56 -22.45 6.06
CA SER A 154 3.75 -22.56 5.23
C SER A 154 3.53 -21.93 3.85
N VAL A 155 4.41 -21.01 3.48
CA VAL A 155 4.38 -20.20 2.25
C VAL A 155 4.73 -21.00 0.97
N ASP A 156 5.01 -22.30 1.09
CA ASP A 156 5.53 -23.14 0.00
C ASP A 156 4.46 -23.69 -0.95
N SER A 157 3.17 -23.67 -0.59
CA SER A 157 2.08 -24.27 -1.41
C SER A 157 1.65 -23.41 -2.61
N VAL A 158 2.19 -22.20 -2.77
CA VAL A 158 1.81 -21.28 -3.87
C VAL A 158 2.63 -21.53 -5.15
N GLU A 159 3.82 -22.14 -5.05
CA GLU A 159 4.72 -22.30 -6.21
C GLU A 159 4.41 -23.48 -7.13
N GLU A 160 3.74 -24.54 -6.65
CA GLU A 160 3.44 -25.73 -7.48
C GLU A 160 2.29 -25.47 -8.46
N PHE A 161 1.37 -24.56 -8.12
CA PHE A 161 0.16 -24.25 -8.89
C PHE A 161 0.42 -23.42 -10.16
N PHE A 162 1.35 -22.45 -10.12
CA PHE A 162 1.68 -21.62 -11.30
C PHE A 162 2.36 -22.41 -12.42
N ARG A 163 2.91 -23.59 -12.13
CA ARG A 163 3.54 -24.47 -13.13
C ARG A 163 2.52 -25.26 -13.94
N GLU A 164 1.31 -25.48 -13.41
CA GLU A 164 0.27 -26.31 -14.03
C GLU A 164 -0.70 -25.51 -14.91
N ALA A 165 -0.96 -24.25 -14.55
CA ALA A 165 -1.87 -23.34 -15.28
C ALA A 165 -1.38 -22.93 -16.70
N ALA A 166 -0.10 -23.12 -17.02
CA ALA A 166 0.46 -22.79 -18.35
C ALA A 166 0.15 -23.84 -19.45
N SER A 167 -0.64 -24.88 -19.16
CA SER A 167 -0.84 -26.04 -20.04
C SER A 167 -2.23 -26.20 -20.67
N HIS A 168 -3.20 -25.36 -20.30
CA HIS A 168 -4.60 -25.55 -20.73
C HIS A 168 -5.10 -24.45 -21.66
N SER A 169 -5.50 -24.85 -22.87
CA SER A 169 -6.12 -23.98 -23.88
C SER A 169 -7.57 -23.65 -23.50
N ILE A 170 -7.92 -22.36 -23.56
CA ILE A 170 -9.23 -21.80 -23.23
C ILE A 170 -10.25 -22.15 -24.33
N PRO A 171 -11.45 -22.69 -23.99
CA PRO A 171 -12.53 -22.89 -24.97
C PRO A 171 -13.31 -21.60 -25.24
N GLU A 172 -13.77 -21.43 -26.48
CA GLU A 172 -14.55 -20.27 -26.93
C GLU A 172 -15.92 -20.17 -26.23
N PRO A 173 -16.41 -18.93 -25.98
CA PRO A 173 -17.69 -18.70 -25.32
C PRO A 173 -18.88 -18.96 -26.25
N PRO A 174 -20.02 -19.44 -25.71
CA PRO A 174 -21.24 -19.65 -26.50
C PRO A 174 -21.96 -18.32 -26.81
N PRO A 175 -22.78 -18.28 -27.87
CA PRO A 175 -23.48 -17.07 -28.29
C PRO A 175 -24.67 -16.73 -27.37
N ALA A 176 -24.88 -15.42 -27.21
CA ALA A 176 -25.91 -14.80 -26.39
C ALA A 176 -27.34 -15.11 -26.87
N SER A 177 -28.23 -15.39 -25.93
CA SER A 177 -29.67 -15.55 -26.14
C SER A 177 -30.43 -14.36 -25.54
N ASP A 178 -31.21 -13.68 -26.39
CA ASP A 178 -32.12 -12.60 -26.02
C ASP A 178 -33.38 -13.15 -25.33
N SER A 179 -33.76 -12.56 -24.19
CA SER A 179 -35.09 -12.77 -23.60
C SER A 179 -35.65 -11.44 -23.08
N ASP A 180 -36.64 -10.95 -23.83
CA ASP A 180 -37.54 -9.85 -23.48
C ASP A 180 -38.54 -10.29 -22.40
N SER A 181 -38.72 -9.49 -21.35
CA SER A 181 -39.86 -9.57 -20.45
C SER A 181 -40.07 -8.23 -19.76
N THR A 182 -41.01 -7.45 -20.29
CA THR A 182 -41.56 -6.24 -19.66
C THR A 182 -42.67 -6.64 -18.68
N SER A 183 -42.53 -6.28 -17.40
CA SER A 183 -43.66 -6.20 -16.48
C SER A 183 -43.70 -4.81 -15.83
N SER A 184 -44.82 -4.14 -16.04
CA SER A 184 -45.12 -2.82 -15.52
C SER A 184 -45.76 -2.97 -14.14
N PHE A 185 -45.10 -2.47 -13.10
CA PHE A 185 -45.68 -2.36 -11.75
C PHE A 185 -45.59 -0.89 -11.32
N SER A 186 -46.73 -0.21 -11.34
CA SER A 186 -46.90 1.14 -10.81
C SER A 186 -47.37 1.04 -9.37
N SER A 187 -46.57 1.55 -8.43
CA SER A 187 -46.97 1.78 -7.05
C SER A 187 -46.65 3.22 -6.70
N ASP A 188 -47.70 4.05 -6.69
CA ASP A 188 -47.74 5.33 -5.99
C ASP A 188 -47.62 5.05 -4.49
N SER A 189 -46.59 5.59 -3.86
CA SER A 189 -46.46 5.61 -2.40
C SER A 189 -45.78 6.91 -1.99
N ASP A 190 -46.43 7.54 -1.02
CA ASP A 190 -46.29 8.93 -0.60
C ASP A 190 -44.87 9.32 -0.16
N ASP A 191 -44.53 10.57 -0.48
CA ASP A 191 -43.29 11.27 -0.16
C ASP A 191 -43.07 11.40 1.36
N ASP A 192 -42.30 10.48 1.95
CA ASP A 192 -41.63 10.68 3.24
C ASP A 192 -40.22 11.20 2.94
N GLU A 193 -40.01 12.52 3.09
CA GLU A 193 -38.72 13.21 2.93
C GLU A 193 -37.70 12.69 3.96
N THR A 194 -37.13 11.52 3.67
CA THR A 194 -35.95 11.02 4.36
C THR A 194 -34.78 11.92 3.94
N PRO A 195 -34.12 12.65 4.86
CA PRO A 195 -32.98 13.47 4.51
C PRO A 195 -31.93 12.59 3.81
N PRO A 196 -31.31 13.05 2.71
CA PRO A 196 -30.39 12.24 1.94
C PRO A 196 -29.30 11.70 2.86
N ALA A 197 -29.14 10.37 2.86
CA ALA A 197 -28.11 9.68 3.62
C ALA A 197 -26.77 10.39 3.35
N GLN A 198 -26.20 10.99 4.40
CA GLN A 198 -24.90 11.63 4.29
C GLN A 198 -23.89 10.54 3.91
N PRO A 199 -23.09 10.72 2.85
CA PRO A 199 -22.15 9.69 2.41
C PRO A 199 -21.15 9.41 3.54
N ALA A 200 -21.03 8.12 3.92
CA ALA A 200 -20.25 7.60 5.04
C ALA A 200 -18.71 7.78 4.92
N ALA A 201 -18.24 8.73 4.11
CA ALA A 201 -16.84 8.86 3.72
C ALA A 201 -16.06 9.99 4.43
N ARG A 202 -16.52 10.50 5.59
CA ARG A 202 -15.92 11.69 6.23
C ARG A 202 -14.88 11.42 7.33
N HIS A 203 -14.46 10.18 7.54
CA HIS A 203 -13.57 9.84 8.65
C HIS A 203 -12.10 10.25 8.43
N SER A 204 -11.67 10.40 7.17
CA SER A 204 -10.34 10.92 6.82
C SER A 204 -10.41 12.39 6.40
N THR A 205 -10.38 13.32 7.36
CA THR A 205 -10.42 14.76 7.00
C THR A 205 -9.48 15.66 7.79
N ARG A 206 -9.15 15.37 9.06
CA ARG A 206 -8.39 16.34 9.88
C ARG A 206 -6.90 16.34 9.58
N HIS A 207 -6.22 15.19 9.55
CA HIS A 207 -4.79 15.15 9.22
C HIS A 207 -4.58 15.60 7.77
N ASP A 208 -5.45 15.15 6.86
CA ASP A 208 -5.41 15.46 5.43
C ASP A 208 -5.55 16.95 5.14
N SER A 209 -6.59 17.58 5.71
CA SER A 209 -6.78 19.03 5.58
C SER A 209 -5.58 19.79 6.11
N ARG A 210 -4.90 19.28 7.14
CA ARG A 210 -3.71 19.89 7.71
C ARG A 210 -2.48 19.68 6.82
N CYS A 211 -2.26 18.49 6.27
CA CYS A 211 -1.18 18.23 5.31
C CYS A 211 -1.30 19.15 4.09
N HIS A 212 -2.50 19.25 3.49
CA HIS A 212 -2.75 20.15 2.37
C HIS A 212 -2.62 21.63 2.76
N ALA A 213 -3.13 22.04 3.92
CA ALA A 213 -2.96 23.41 4.39
C ALA A 213 -1.48 23.77 4.60
N LEU A 214 -0.68 22.86 5.15
CA LEU A 214 0.76 23.04 5.34
C LEU A 214 1.50 23.13 4.00
N LEU A 215 1.14 22.30 3.01
CA LEU A 215 1.71 22.39 1.66
C LEU A 215 1.44 23.75 1.01
N GLN A 216 0.20 24.23 1.10
CA GLN A 216 -0.21 25.52 0.57
C GLN A 216 0.51 26.67 1.29
N GLN A 217 0.57 26.63 2.63
CA GLN A 217 1.23 27.65 3.44
C GLN A 217 2.73 27.76 3.13
N ARG A 218 3.39 26.62 2.84
CA ARG A 218 4.83 26.58 2.57
C ARG A 218 5.19 26.82 1.09
N GLY A 219 4.20 26.93 0.20
CA GLY A 219 4.45 26.98 -1.25
C GLY A 219 5.19 25.75 -1.78
N LYS A 220 5.01 24.59 -1.14
CA LYS A 220 5.69 23.33 -1.46
C LYS A 220 4.78 22.31 -2.16
N SER A 221 3.55 22.70 -2.52
CA SER A 221 2.56 21.80 -3.15
C SER A 221 3.04 21.12 -4.43
N GLU A 222 4.00 21.70 -5.15
CA GLU A 222 4.55 21.11 -6.38
C GLU A 222 5.67 20.09 -6.12
N LYS A 223 6.24 20.06 -4.92
CA LYS A 223 7.43 19.24 -4.62
C LYS A 223 7.11 17.92 -3.94
N VAL A 224 6.04 17.89 -3.15
CA VAL A 224 5.67 16.71 -2.36
C VAL A 224 4.23 16.34 -2.70
N LYS A 225 4.06 15.11 -3.15
CA LYS A 225 2.75 14.50 -3.39
C LYS A 225 2.27 13.85 -2.10
N VAL A 226 1.10 14.23 -1.62
CA VAL A 226 0.43 13.51 -0.53
C VAL A 226 -0.55 12.55 -1.16
N VAL A 227 -0.47 11.28 -0.77
CA VAL A 227 -1.34 10.22 -1.25
C VAL A 227 -2.12 9.67 -0.06
N HIS A 228 -3.44 9.75 -0.15
CA HIS A 228 -4.36 9.14 0.79
C HIS A 228 -4.70 7.75 0.27
N VAL A 229 -4.46 6.75 1.11
CA VAL A 229 -4.80 5.37 0.79
C VAL A 229 -5.95 4.98 1.69
N HIS A 230 -7.13 4.85 1.10
CA HIS A 230 -8.30 4.36 1.81
C HIS A 230 -8.46 2.88 1.54
N THR A 231 -8.59 2.10 2.62
CA THR A 231 -9.14 0.76 2.52
C THR A 231 -10.65 0.85 2.37
N GLY A 232 -11.22 0.04 1.48
CA GLY A 232 -12.64 -0.31 1.59
C GLY A 232 -12.94 -0.85 3.01
N MET A 233 -14.21 -0.81 3.41
CA MET A 233 -14.60 -1.29 4.74
C MET A 233 -14.01 -2.69 5.00
N PHE A 234 -13.41 -2.85 6.18
CA PHE A 234 -12.89 -4.09 6.79
C PHE A 234 -11.43 -4.47 6.44
N LEU A 235 -10.65 -4.56 7.52
CA LEU A 235 -9.30 -5.10 7.62
C LEU A 235 -9.42 -6.45 8.35
N GLU A 236 -8.74 -7.49 7.85
CA GLU A 236 -9.01 -8.93 8.09
C GLU A 236 -8.90 -9.48 9.53
N ASP A 237 -8.55 -8.70 10.54
CA ASP A 237 -8.26 -9.27 11.87
C ASP A 237 -9.50 -9.59 12.73
N PHE A 238 -10.70 -9.74 12.14
CA PHE A 238 -11.86 -10.24 12.87
C PHE A 238 -11.95 -11.77 12.79
N GLU A 239 -11.28 -12.46 13.72
CA GLU A 239 -11.77 -13.75 14.22
C GLU A 239 -13.05 -13.48 15.02
N SER A 240 -14.17 -13.24 14.34
CA SER A 240 -15.46 -13.29 15.03
C SER A 240 -15.74 -14.75 15.38
N SER A 241 -15.64 -15.07 16.67
CA SER A 241 -15.98 -16.39 17.20
C SER A 241 -17.45 -16.79 16.94
N ASN A 242 -18.28 -15.89 16.40
CA ASN A 242 -19.73 -16.03 16.30
C ASN A 242 -20.38 -15.66 14.94
N GLY A 243 -19.64 -15.74 13.83
CA GLY A 243 -20.27 -15.88 12.51
C GLY A 243 -20.08 -14.71 11.54
N TYR A 244 -19.56 -15.08 10.38
CA TYR A 244 -19.67 -14.51 9.04
C TYR A 244 -20.08 -13.04 8.92
N PHE A 245 -19.08 -12.17 8.78
CA PHE A 245 -19.23 -10.98 7.96
C PHE A 245 -18.90 -11.34 6.51
N ALA A 246 -19.91 -11.35 5.64
CA ALA A 246 -19.75 -11.50 4.19
C ALA A 246 -19.55 -10.10 3.56
N GLY A 247 -18.39 -9.49 3.82
CA GLY A 247 -17.99 -8.23 3.22
C GLY A 247 -16.65 -8.36 2.48
N PRO A 248 -16.36 -7.50 1.48
CA PRO A 248 -15.00 -7.38 0.97
C PRO A 248 -14.06 -7.06 2.12
N VAL A 249 -12.92 -7.72 2.18
CA VAL A 249 -11.90 -7.43 3.17
C VAL A 249 -10.59 -7.18 2.45
N THR A 250 -9.89 -6.11 2.83
CA THR A 250 -8.57 -5.82 2.27
C THR A 250 -7.53 -6.32 3.26
N SER A 251 -6.74 -7.32 2.85
CA SER A 251 -5.67 -7.82 3.72
C SER A 251 -4.59 -6.76 3.92
N ARG A 252 -3.88 -6.80 5.06
CA ARG A 252 -2.71 -5.93 5.30
C ARG A 252 -1.63 -6.13 4.23
N SER A 253 -1.49 -7.36 3.74
CA SER A 253 -0.56 -7.71 2.68
C SER A 253 -0.91 -7.02 1.37
N ASP A 254 -2.19 -6.99 1.00
CA ASP A 254 -2.66 -6.34 -0.23
C ASP A 254 -2.42 -4.84 -0.22
N MET A 255 -2.73 -4.20 0.90
CA MET A 255 -2.39 -2.79 1.10
C MET A 255 -0.90 -2.53 0.94
N ALA A 256 -0.05 -3.34 1.58
CA ALA A 256 1.39 -3.19 1.50
C ALA A 256 1.90 -3.36 0.06
N ARG A 257 1.35 -4.32 -0.69
CA ARG A 257 1.63 -4.53 -2.12
C ARG A 257 1.23 -3.31 -2.95
N SER A 258 0.00 -2.84 -2.81
CA SER A 258 -0.48 -1.66 -3.53
C SER A 258 0.35 -0.41 -3.22
N ILE A 259 0.75 -0.19 -1.96
CA ILE A 259 1.63 0.93 -1.61
C ILE A 259 3.00 0.79 -2.28
N ALA A 260 3.59 -0.42 -2.29
CA ALA A 260 4.85 -0.66 -2.99
C ALA A 260 4.75 -0.29 -4.48
N GLU A 261 3.66 -0.70 -5.12
CA GLU A 261 3.40 -0.46 -6.54
C GLU A 261 3.16 1.01 -6.84
N LEU A 262 2.41 1.72 -5.99
CA LEU A 262 2.23 3.17 -6.09
C LEU A 262 3.58 3.89 -5.99
N ILE A 263 4.46 3.50 -5.07
CA ILE A 263 5.82 4.11 -4.99
C ILE A 263 6.60 3.87 -6.29
N ILE A 264 6.54 2.65 -6.83
CA ILE A 264 7.23 2.31 -8.08
C ILE A 264 6.68 3.14 -9.24
N LEU A 265 5.36 3.27 -9.34
CA LEU A 265 4.67 4.08 -10.35
C LEU A 265 5.01 5.57 -10.24
N HIS A 266 5.19 6.10 -9.03
CA HIS A 266 5.57 7.50 -8.85
C HIS A 266 6.85 7.83 -9.63
N GLY A 267 7.87 6.99 -9.48
CA GLY A 267 9.16 7.24 -10.11
C GLY A 267 9.19 6.97 -11.62
N THR A 268 8.17 6.32 -12.19
CA THR A 268 8.02 6.23 -13.65
C THR A 268 7.46 7.51 -14.28
N ARG A 269 7.24 8.57 -13.49
CA ARG A 269 6.65 9.86 -13.89
C ARG A 269 5.19 9.77 -14.31
N THR A 270 4.50 8.74 -13.85
CA THR A 270 3.04 8.71 -13.91
C THR A 270 2.50 9.55 -12.76
N THR A 271 1.45 10.33 -13.03
CA THR A 271 0.80 11.13 -11.99
C THR A 271 -0.07 10.20 -11.14
N ILE A 272 0.37 9.95 -9.91
CA ILE A 272 -0.46 9.26 -8.92
C ILE A 272 -1.60 10.21 -8.50
N PRO A 273 -2.84 9.73 -8.37
CA PRO A 273 -3.92 10.54 -7.80
C PRO A 273 -3.61 10.90 -6.33
N ASP A 274 -4.18 12.01 -5.84
CA ASP A 274 -4.04 12.39 -4.42
C ASP A 274 -4.81 11.42 -3.50
N GLU A 275 -5.87 10.79 -4.02
CA GLU A 275 -6.71 9.84 -3.31
C GLU A 275 -6.74 8.51 -4.07
N VAL A 276 -6.37 7.44 -3.38
CA VAL A 276 -6.39 6.07 -3.88
C VAL A 276 -7.28 5.24 -2.98
N ARG A 277 -8.19 4.47 -3.57
CA ARG A 277 -8.96 3.47 -2.84
C ARG A 277 -8.46 2.09 -3.22
N ILE A 278 -8.09 1.30 -2.22
CA ILE A 278 -7.77 -0.11 -2.39
C ILE A 278 -9.05 -0.88 -2.05
N ALA A 279 -9.65 -1.46 -3.08
CA ALA A 279 -10.79 -2.35 -2.90
C ALA A 279 -10.24 -3.75 -2.63
N GLY A 280 -10.58 -4.29 -1.46
CA GLY A 280 -10.27 -5.67 -1.11
C GLY A 280 -11.11 -6.66 -1.92
N CYS A 281 -10.62 -7.90 -2.01
CA CYS A 281 -11.35 -8.98 -2.64
C CYS A 281 -12.64 -9.30 -1.84
N ILE A 282 -13.75 -9.49 -2.55
CA ILE A 282 -14.96 -10.07 -1.94
C ILE A 282 -14.71 -11.57 -1.82
N LEU A 283 -14.51 -12.06 -0.61
CA LEU A 283 -14.55 -13.50 -0.35
C LEU A 283 -15.99 -13.99 -0.59
N GLY A 284 -16.27 -14.48 -1.80
CA GLY A 284 -17.53 -15.15 -2.12
C GLY A 284 -17.66 -16.47 -1.34
N GLU A 285 -18.89 -16.86 -0.99
CA GLU A 285 -19.21 -18.08 -0.21
C GLU A 285 -18.76 -19.41 -0.86
N SER A 286 -18.38 -19.42 -2.14
CA SER A 286 -17.89 -20.61 -2.82
C SER A 286 -16.36 -20.68 -2.78
N ARG A 287 -15.85 -21.38 -1.76
CA ARG A 287 -14.42 -21.64 -1.51
C ARG A 287 -13.66 -22.37 -2.64
N ASP A 288 -14.35 -22.75 -3.71
CA ASP A 288 -13.85 -23.70 -4.72
C ASP A 288 -13.36 -23.07 -6.04
N GLU A 289 -13.58 -21.78 -6.27
CA GLU A 289 -12.99 -21.05 -7.40
C GLU A 289 -12.29 -19.80 -6.88
N ARG A 290 -11.02 -19.96 -6.45
CA ARG A 290 -10.11 -18.83 -6.24
C ARG A 290 -9.91 -18.13 -7.58
N THR A 291 -10.69 -17.10 -7.86
CA THR A 291 -10.27 -16.07 -8.81
C THR A 291 -8.96 -15.50 -8.29
N PRO A 292 -7.91 -15.35 -9.13
CA PRO A 292 -6.67 -14.73 -8.69
C PRO A 292 -6.97 -13.39 -8.03
N ASP A 293 -6.28 -13.10 -6.93
CA ASP A 293 -6.48 -11.91 -6.09
C ASP A 293 -6.21 -10.62 -6.89
N GLU A 294 -7.17 -10.19 -7.70
CA GLU A 294 -7.15 -8.93 -8.44
C GLU A 294 -7.69 -7.83 -7.52
N ASN A 295 -6.80 -7.30 -6.68
CA ASN A 295 -7.08 -6.06 -5.98
C ASN A 295 -7.04 -4.91 -6.98
N ASP A 296 -8.21 -4.39 -7.30
CA ASP A 296 -8.37 -3.25 -8.19
C ASP A 296 -8.10 -1.95 -7.43
N LEU A 297 -7.21 -1.12 -7.98
CA LEU A 297 -7.12 0.27 -7.55
C LEU A 297 -8.32 1.02 -8.12
N VAL A 298 -9.10 1.66 -7.26
CA VAL A 298 -10.27 2.43 -7.70
C VAL A 298 -9.95 3.92 -7.56
N ASN A 299 -10.20 4.68 -8.63
CA ASN A 299 -10.05 6.13 -8.59
C ASN A 299 -11.17 6.81 -7.78
N PRO A 300 -11.06 8.11 -7.47
CA PRO A 300 -12.11 8.83 -6.75
C PRO A 300 -13.47 8.84 -7.44
N GLN A 301 -13.52 8.61 -8.76
CA GLN A 301 -14.75 8.52 -9.55
C GLN A 301 -15.38 7.11 -9.53
N GLY A 302 -14.76 6.14 -8.84
CA GLY A 302 -15.28 4.78 -8.71
C GLY A 302 -14.94 3.85 -9.88
N SER A 303 -14.07 4.25 -10.82
CA SER A 303 -13.64 3.36 -11.91
C SER A 303 -12.33 2.65 -11.55
N VAL A 304 -12.28 1.37 -11.90
CA VAL A 304 -11.11 0.49 -11.75
C VAL A 304 -9.96 1.00 -12.62
N TRP A 305 -8.77 1.07 -12.04
CA TRP A 305 -7.50 1.22 -12.73
C TRP A 305 -7.00 -0.15 -13.12
N GLU A 306 -7.05 -0.46 -14.41
CA GLU A 306 -6.50 -1.71 -14.93
C GLU A 306 -4.96 -1.70 -14.82
N TRP A 307 -4.42 -2.57 -13.97
CA TRP A 307 -2.99 -2.78 -13.75
C TRP A 307 -2.19 -3.09 -15.04
N THR A 308 -2.85 -3.60 -16.06
CA THR A 308 -2.31 -3.85 -17.40
C THR A 308 -1.62 -2.61 -17.97
N GLN A 309 -2.12 -1.40 -17.67
CA GLN A 309 -1.53 -0.14 -18.13
C GLN A 309 -0.23 0.21 -17.37
N CYS A 310 -0.12 -0.21 -16.11
CA CYS A 310 1.05 0.00 -15.26
C CYS A 310 2.21 -0.94 -15.63
N GLY A 311 1.90 -2.22 -15.90
CA GLY A 311 2.88 -3.21 -16.39
C GLY A 311 3.47 -2.80 -17.74
N LEU A 312 2.61 -2.34 -18.67
CA LEU A 312 3.06 -1.81 -19.97
C LEU A 312 3.91 -0.54 -19.83
N ALA A 313 3.60 0.34 -18.87
CA ALA A 313 4.42 1.53 -18.59
C ALA A 313 5.80 1.17 -18.03
N ALA A 314 5.88 0.17 -17.13
CA ALA A 314 7.15 -0.32 -16.61
C ALA A 314 8.00 -1.00 -17.71
N GLU A 315 7.37 -1.79 -18.57
CA GLU A 315 8.04 -2.45 -19.70
C GLU A 315 8.52 -1.45 -20.77
N GLU A 316 7.70 -0.45 -21.11
CA GLU A 316 8.07 0.63 -22.03
C GLU A 316 9.22 1.50 -21.46
N LEU A 317 9.25 1.73 -20.14
CA LEU A 317 10.35 2.44 -19.50
C LEU A 317 11.66 1.65 -19.58
N ALA A 318 11.61 0.33 -19.38
CA ALA A 318 12.77 -0.55 -19.59
C ALA A 318 13.27 -0.48 -21.05
N ARG A 319 12.36 -0.51 -22.03
CA ARG A 319 12.70 -0.39 -23.47
C ARG A 319 13.28 0.97 -23.85
N ARG A 320 12.81 2.07 -23.26
CA ARG A 320 13.33 3.42 -23.55
C ARG A 320 14.74 3.64 -23.01
N GLN A 321 15.07 3.04 -21.88
CA GLN A 321 16.41 3.16 -21.29
C GLN A 321 17.46 2.37 -22.09
N ASP A 322 17.09 1.25 -22.70
CA ASP A 322 17.96 0.50 -23.61
C ASP A 322 18.34 1.30 -24.87
N ARG A 323 17.47 2.21 -25.33
CA ARG A 323 17.75 3.03 -26.52
C ARG A 323 18.72 4.18 -26.25
N HIS A 324 18.89 4.59 -24.99
CA HIS A 324 19.64 5.80 -24.66
C HIS A 324 21.10 5.56 -24.27
N ILE A 325 21.58 4.32 -24.29
CA ILE A 325 23.00 4.02 -24.12
C ILE A 325 23.71 4.35 -25.44
N PRO A 326 24.52 5.43 -25.53
CA PRO A 326 25.31 5.68 -26.73
C PRO A 326 26.24 4.48 -26.90
N ARG A 327 26.06 3.73 -27.99
CA ARG A 327 27.01 2.69 -28.37
C ARG A 327 28.37 3.34 -28.46
N LYS A 328 29.25 2.96 -27.53
CA LYS A 328 30.66 3.36 -27.55
C LYS A 328 31.17 2.99 -28.93
N SER A 329 31.44 4.01 -29.75
CA SER A 329 31.97 3.84 -31.10
C SER A 329 33.16 2.88 -31.01
N GLU A 330 33.05 1.73 -31.66
CA GLU A 330 34.17 0.80 -31.78
C GLU A 330 35.37 1.58 -32.35
N PRO A 331 36.57 1.44 -31.76
CA PRO A 331 37.76 2.04 -32.34
C PRO A 331 37.92 1.45 -33.74
N ALA A 332 37.90 2.31 -34.75
CA ALA A 332 38.23 1.94 -36.11
C ALA A 332 39.61 1.28 -36.08
N GLY A 333 39.65 -0.03 -36.32
CA GLY A 333 40.90 -0.76 -36.47
C GLY A 333 41.61 -0.24 -37.70
N ASP A 334 42.74 0.41 -37.50
CA ASP A 334 43.68 0.74 -38.57
C ASP A 334 44.18 -0.56 -39.21
N SER A 335 43.78 -0.76 -40.47
CA SER A 335 44.32 -1.79 -41.34
C SER A 335 45.74 -1.36 -41.75
N ALA A 336 46.74 -2.14 -41.33
CA ALA A 336 48.11 -2.10 -41.85
C ALA A 336 48.28 -3.12 -42.99
#